data_AF-A0A8S9L0D9-F1
#
_entry.id   AF-A0A8S9L0D9-F1
#
_cell.length_a   1.000
_cell.length_b   1.000
_cell.length_c   1.000
_cell.angle_alpha   90.00
_cell.angle_beta   90.00
_cell.angle_gamma   90.00
#
_symmetry.space_group_name_H-M   'P 1'
#
loop_
_entity.id
_entity.type
_entity.pdbx_description
1 polymer ?
#
loop_
_entity_poly.entity_id
_entity_poly.type
_entity_poly.pdbx_seq_one_letter_code
_entity_poly.pdbx_strand_id
1 'polypeptide(L)' 'MASFRSSLALFILMAIIGAGDAGNVTYDGRSLIIDGQHKILFSGSIHYPRSTPQDTFYLRLHLPDPSSSYYLR' A
#
# COMPACT_ATOMS: atom_id res chain seq x y z
N MET A 1 8.26 32.90 -25.34
CA MET A 1 7.25 32.89 -24.26
C MET A 1 6.43 31.59 -24.21
N ALA A 2 5.93 31.05 -25.33
CA ALA A 2 5.14 29.80 -25.34
C ALA A 2 5.91 28.56 -24.83
N SER A 3 7.19 28.41 -25.20
CA SER A 3 8.04 27.29 -24.78
C SER A 3 8.31 27.23 -23.28
N PHE A 4 8.46 28.38 -22.63
CA PHE A 4 8.64 28.47 -21.17
C PHE A 4 7.39 27.96 -20.42
N ARG A 5 6.20 28.32 -20.91
CA ARG A 5 4.92 27.89 -20.32
C ARG A 5 4.71 26.39 -20.46
N SER A 6 5.05 25.81 -21.62
CA SER A 6 4.96 24.37 -21.85
C SER A 6 5.97 23.57 -21.02
N SER A 7 7.20 24.07 -20.87
CA SER A 7 8.22 23.42 -20.02
C SER A 7 7.84 23.46 -18.55
N LEU A 8 7.28 24.58 -18.08
CA LEU A 8 6.76 24.69 -16.72
C LEU A 8 5.57 23.74 -16.49
N ALA A 9 4.64 23.65 -17.45
CA ALA A 9 3.52 22.72 -17.36
C ALA A 9 3.99 21.25 -17.30
N LEU A 10 4.99 20.88 -18.11
CA LEU A 10 5.55 19.53 -18.11
C LEU A 10 6.28 19.21 -16.79
N PHE A 11 7.00 20.17 -16.23
CA PHE A 11 7.66 20.02 -14.93
C PHE A 11 6.64 19.81 -13.79
N ILE A 12 5.57 20.59 -13.77
CA ILE A 12 4.48 20.44 -12.80
C ILE A 12 3.81 19.07 -12.95
N LEU A 13 3.54 18.63 -14.18
CA LEU A 13 2.96 17.31 -14.44
C LEU A 13 3.85 16.18 -13.91
N MET A 14 5.17 16.25 -14.17
CA MET A 14 6.12 15.26 -13.65
C MET A 14 6.20 15.26 -12.12
N ALA A 15 6.16 16.44 -11.49
CA ALA A 15 6.16 16.54 -10.03
C ALA A 15 4.91 15.91 -9.40
N ILE A 16 3.74 16.06 -10.02
CA ILE A 16 2.48 15.44 -9.56
C ILE A 16 2.54 13.92 -9.71
N ILE A 17 3.02 13.41 -10.85
CA ILE A 17 3.10 11.96 -11.11
C ILE A 17 4.15 11.30 -10.21
N GLY A 18 5.26 11.99 -9.91
CA GLY A 18 6.33 11.49 -9.05
C GLY A 18 6.04 11.55 -7.55
N ALA A 19 4.97 12.24 -7.13
CA ALA A 19 4.55 12.32 -5.73
C ALA A 19 3.84 11.02 -5.32
N GLY A 20 4.61 9.97 -5.05
CA GLY A 20 4.10 8.75 -4.44
C GLY A 20 3.80 8.95 -2.95
N ASP A 21 2.70 8.37 -2.47
CA ASP A 21 2.40 8.29 -1.04
C ASP A 21 3.22 7.15 -0.44
N ALA A 22 4.18 7.48 0.42
CA ALA A 22 4.87 6.49 1.23
C ALA A 22 4.02 6.27 2.49
N GLY A 23 3.28 5.15 2.52
CA GLY A 23 2.41 4.81 3.65
C GLY A 23 3.13 4.99 4.99
N ASN A 24 2.54 5.79 5.87
CA ASN A 24 3.18 6.15 7.13
C ASN A 24 2.91 5.05 8.16
N VAL A 25 3.98 4.44 8.66
CA VAL A 25 3.89 3.37 9.67
C VAL A 25 4.70 3.76 10.90
N THR A 26 4.01 3.89 12.03
CA THR A 26 4.62 4.11 13.35
C THR A 26 3.99 3.14 14.36
N TYR A 27 4.40 3.23 15.63
CA TYR A 27 3.93 2.36 16.69
C TYR A 27 3.89 3.12 18.02
N ASP A 28 2.89 2.81 18.83
CA ASP A 28 2.85 3.16 20.25
C ASP A 28 2.67 1.89 21.09
N GLY A 29 2.71 1.98 22.42
CA GLY A 29 2.57 0.81 23.29
C GLY A 29 1.27 0.00 23.17
N ARG A 30 0.34 0.41 22.30
CA ARG A 30 -0.96 -0.25 22.08
C ARG A 30 -1.02 -0.94 20.72
N SER A 31 -0.62 -0.28 19.62
CA SER A 31 -0.70 -0.89 18.29
C SER A 31 0.19 -0.21 17.25
N LEU A 32 0.28 -0.84 16.08
CA LEU A 32 0.77 -0.15 14.88
C LEU A 32 -0.20 0.96 14.49
N ILE A 33 0.36 2.10 14.07
CA ILE A 33 -0.36 3.25 13.54
C ILE A 33 0.00 3.30 12.05
N ILE A 34 -0.96 2.96 11.20
CA ILE A 34 -0.80 2.93 9.75
C ILE A 34 -1.71 4.01 9.18
N ASP A 35 -1.13 4.95 8.45
CA ASP A 35 -1.81 6.13 7.88
C ASP A 35 -2.56 6.94 8.97
N GLY A 36 -1.92 7.10 10.13
CA GLY A 36 -2.47 7.84 11.27
C GLY A 36 -3.57 7.11 12.06
N GLN A 37 -3.87 5.85 11.72
CA GLN A 37 -4.91 5.06 12.39
C GLN A 37 -4.33 3.85 13.11
N HIS A 38 -4.77 3.61 14.34
CA HIS A 38 -4.44 2.40 15.09
C HIS A 38 -5.05 1.18 14.40
N LYS A 39 -4.21 0.23 13.98
CA LYS A 39 -4.65 -1.02 13.35
C LYS A 39 -4.20 -2.23 14.17
N ILE A 40 -5.12 -3.19 14.33
CA ILE A 40 -4.81 -4.53 14.80
C ILE A 40 -4.59 -5.39 13.56
N LEU A 41 -3.39 -5.97 13.43
CA LEU A 41 -3.05 -6.81 12.28
C LEU A 41 -3.32 -8.28 12.59
N PHE A 42 -4.13 -8.91 11.77
CA PHE A 42 -4.20 -10.37 11.67
C PHE A 42 -3.24 -10.82 10.58
N SER A 43 -2.28 -11.66 10.94
CA SER A 43 -1.22 -12.10 10.03
C SER A 43 -1.15 -13.63 9.96
N GLY A 44 -0.82 -14.15 8.78
CA GLY A 44 -0.50 -15.55 8.55
C GLY A 44 0.93 -15.68 8.03
N SER A 45 1.59 -16.80 8.31
CA SER A 45 2.95 -17.07 7.81
C SER A 45 2.91 -17.86 6.51
N ILE A 46 3.71 -17.43 5.52
CA ILE A 46 3.98 -18.20 4.30
C ILE A 46 5.50 -18.41 4.23
N HIS A 47 5.92 -19.66 4.13
CA HIS A 47 7.33 -20.01 4.01
C HIS A 47 7.70 -20.20 2.54
N TYR A 48 8.23 -19.15 1.91
CA TYR A 48 8.51 -19.09 0.47
C TYR A 48 9.32 -20.27 -0.11
N PRO A 49 10.30 -20.89 0.59
CA PRO A 49 10.98 -22.09 0.08
C PRO A 49 10.10 -23.35 -0.01
N ARG A 50 8.97 -23.41 0.70
CA ARG A 50 8.06 -24.57 0.74
C ARG A 50 6.78 -24.34 -0.06
N SER A 51 6.64 -23.19 -0.70
CA SER A 51 5.48 -22.83 -1.50
C SER A 51 5.91 -22.58 -2.93
N THR A 52 5.08 -22.97 -3.89
CA THR A 52 5.30 -22.54 -5.27
C THR A 52 4.84 -21.08 -5.41
N PRO A 53 5.39 -20.32 -6.38
CA PRO A 53 4.89 -18.98 -6.68
C PRO A 53 3.37 -18.96 -6.91
N GLN A 54 2.85 -19.98 -7.60
CA GLN A 54 1.44 -20.16 -7.91
C GLN A 54 0.57 -20.21 -6.64
N ASP A 55 0.97 -20.98 -5.62
CA ASP A 55 0.24 -21.08 -4.35
C ASP A 55 0.08 -19.71 -3.67
N THR A 56 1.13 -18.88 -3.72
CA THR A 56 1.10 -17.52 -3.14
C THR A 56 0.12 -16.62 -3.91
N PHE A 57 0.08 -16.73 -5.24
CA PHE A 57 -0.86 -15.96 -6.06
C PHE A 57 -2.31 -16.37 -5.82
N TYR A 58 -2.61 -17.65 -5.65
CA TYR A 58 -3.96 -18.12 -5.36
C TYR A 58 -4.48 -17.59 -4.02
N LEU A 59 -3.63 -17.54 -2.99
CA LEU A 59 -4.00 -16.94 -1.71
C LEU A 59 -4.32 -15.45 -1.89
N ARG A 60 -3.49 -14.71 -2.64
CA ARG A 60 -3.69 -13.26 -2.88
C ARG A 60 -5.00 -12.95 -3.62
N LEU A 61 -5.46 -13.83 -4.52
CA LEU A 61 -6.66 -13.62 -5.33
C LEU A 61 -7.97 -14.02 -4.65
N HIS A 62 -7.93 -14.87 -3.62
CA HIS A 62 -9.11 -15.34 -2.90
C HIS A 62 -9.26 -14.73 -1.51
N LEU A 63 -8.31 -13.89 -1.06
CA LEU A 63 -8.53 -13.08 0.13
C LEU A 63 -9.52 -11.95 -0.18
N PRO A 64 -10.49 -11.69 0.72
CA PRO A 64 -11.33 -10.50 0.61
C PRO A 64 -10.46 -9.23 0.66
N ASP A 65 -10.95 -8.16 0.03
CA ASP A 65 -10.28 -6.86 -0.04
C ASP A 65 -9.74 -6.44 1.36
N PRO A 66 -8.45 -6.12 1.50
CA PRO A 66 -7.87 -5.68 2.77
C PRO A 66 -8.45 -4.36 3.31
N SER A 67 -9.23 -3.61 2.52
CA SER A 67 -10.00 -2.44 2.99
C SER A 67 -11.33 -2.81 3.68
N SER A 68 -11.74 -4.08 3.56
CA SER A 68 -13.02 -4.60 4.01
C SER A 68 -12.95 -4.96 5.49
N SER A 69 -13.57 -4.14 6.35
CA SER A 69 -13.71 -4.33 7.82
C SER A 69 -14.51 -5.57 8.24
N TYR A 70 -14.63 -6.60 7.38
CA TYR A 70 -15.41 -7.81 7.63
C TYR A 70 -14.56 -8.85 8.36
N TYR A 71 -14.24 -8.54 9.62
CA TYR A 71 -13.80 -9.52 10.61
C TYR A 71 -14.80 -9.53 11.77
N LEU A 72 -16.07 -9.84 11.48
CA LEU A 72 -17.05 -10.24 12.47
C LEU A 72 -18.03 -11.26 11.85
N ARG A 73 -17.63 -12.54 11.88
CA ARG A 73 -18.52 -13.64 12.28
C ARG A 73 -17.70 -14.80 12.82
#